data_AF-A0AAE4M5L2-F1
#
_entry.id   AF-A0AAE4M5L2-F1
#
_cell.length_a   1.000
_cell.length_b   1.000
_cell.length_c   1.000
_cell.angle_alpha   90.00
_cell.angle_beta   90.00
_cell.angle_gamma   90.00
#
_symmetry.space_group_name_H-M   'P 1'
#
loop_
_entity.id
_entity.type
_entity.pdbx_description
1 polymer ?
#
loop_
_entity_poly.entity_id
_entity_poly.type
_entity_poly.pdbx_seq_one_letter_code
_entity_poly.pdbx_strand_id
1 'polypeptide(L)' 'MSETARKRPNKLIKYIMAHRRCSQDEAEAWADRYCGDWRNTPLPRAKRIESISRNEKEWEE' A
#
# COMPACT_ATOMS: atom_id res chain seq x y z
N MET A 1 -22.23 -22.61 -4.60
CA MET A 1 -21.84 -21.22 -4.88
C MET A 1 -20.64 -20.90 -4.01
N SER A 2 -19.48 -20.90 -4.64
CA SER A 2 -18.15 -20.83 -4.04
C SER A 2 -17.86 -19.46 -3.42
N GLU A 3 -16.97 -19.47 -2.43
CA GLU A 3 -16.03 -18.38 -2.16
C GLU A 3 -16.51 -17.21 -1.29
N THR A 4 -16.68 -17.46 0.01
CA THR A 4 -16.39 -16.42 1.01
C THR A 4 -14.87 -16.26 1.13
N ALA A 5 -14.22 -15.77 0.08
CA ALA A 5 -12.86 -15.25 0.18
C ALA A 5 -12.90 -14.12 1.20
N ARG A 6 -12.49 -14.41 2.43
CA ARG A 6 -12.39 -13.46 3.54
C ARG A 6 -11.67 -12.23 3.01
N LYS A 7 -12.45 -11.16 2.79
CA LYS A 7 -11.98 -9.87 2.28
C LYS A 7 -10.78 -9.45 3.13
N ARG A 8 -9.57 -9.61 2.59
CA ARG A 8 -8.40 -9.00 3.21
C ARG A 8 -8.73 -7.52 3.34
N PRO A 9 -8.55 -6.88 4.51
CA PRO A 9 -8.73 -5.45 4.62
C PRO A 9 -7.72 -4.79 3.68
N ASN A 10 -8.20 -4.35 2.51
CA ASN A 10 -7.34 -3.77 1.50
C ASN A 10 -6.84 -2.44 2.08
N LYS A 11 -5.54 -2.38 2.42
CA LYS A 11 -4.93 -1.24 3.12
C LYS A 11 -5.17 0.07 2.36
N LEU A 12 -5.29 -0.01 1.03
CA LEU A 12 -5.66 1.08 0.16
C LEU A 12 -7.05 1.65 0.50
N ILE A 13 -8.08 0.80 0.58
CA ILE A 13 -9.45 1.23 0.90
C ILE A 13 -9.52 1.87 2.29
N LYS A 14 -8.84 1.28 3.28
CA LYS A 14 -8.74 1.90 4.61
C LYS A 14 -8.09 3.29 4.57
N TYR A 15 -7.05 3.46 3.76
CA TYR A 15 -6.40 4.75 3.58
C TYR A 15 -7.31 5.77 2.90
N ILE A 16 -8.02 5.37 1.83
CA ILE A 16 -8.96 6.23 1.12
C ILE A 16 -10.10 6.65 2.05
N MET A 17 -10.69 5.71 2.80
CA MET A 17 -11.72 6.01 3.80
C MET A 17 -11.23 7.00 4.85
N ALA A 18 -10.02 6.83 5.39
CA ALA A 18 -9.46 7.73 6.38
C ALA A 18 -9.16 9.13 5.81
N HIS A 19 -8.62 9.20 4.60
CA HIS A 19 -8.22 10.47 3.97
C HIS A 19 -9.43 11.28 3.47
N ARG A 20 -10.41 10.60 2.86
CA ARG A 20 -11.61 11.25 2.30
C ARG A 20 -12.80 11.29 3.26
N ARG A 21 -12.72 10.60 4.40
CA ARG A 21 -13.81 10.45 5.39
C ARG A 21 -15.11 9.94 4.74
N CYS A 22 -14.97 8.98 3.83
CA CYS A 22 -16.08 8.39 3.07
C CYS A 22 -16.39 6.95 3.49
N SER A 23 -17.54 6.45 3.04
CA SER A 23 -17.96 5.08 3.28
C SER A 23 -17.13 4.08 2.48
N GLN A 24 -17.20 2.79 2.83
CA GLN A 24 -16.44 1.77 2.13
C GLN A 24 -16.80 1.68 0.65
N ASP A 25 -18.10 1.68 0.30
CA ASP A 25 -18.56 1.68 -1.10
C ASP A 25 -18.01 2.85 -1.91
N GLU A 26 -18.00 4.05 -1.32
CA GLU A 26 -17.45 5.25 -1.98
C GLU A 26 -15.94 5.14 -2.16
N ALA A 27 -15.23 4.56 -1.20
CA ALA A 27 -13.80 4.31 -1.31
C ALA A 27 -13.47 3.27 -2.39
N GLU A 28 -14.28 2.22 -2.51
CA GLU A 28 -14.15 1.21 -3.58
C GLU A 28 -14.42 1.83 -4.96
N ALA A 29 -15.50 2.61 -5.11
CA ALA A 29 -15.80 3.33 -6.35
C ALA A 29 -14.70 4.34 -6.72
N TRP A 30 -14.10 5.00 -5.73
CA TRP A 30 -12.96 5.88 -5.96
C TRP A 30 -11.72 5.10 -6.42
N ALA A 31 -11.40 3.98 -5.77
CA ALA A 31 -10.29 3.13 -6.16
C ALA A 31 -10.49 2.54 -7.57
N ASP A 32 -11.71 2.13 -7.93
CA ASP A 32 -12.03 1.66 -9.27
C ASP A 32 -11.86 2.75 -10.35
N ARG A 33 -12.07 4.02 -10.00
CA ARG A 33 -11.92 5.15 -10.93
C ARG A 33 -10.48 5.65 -11.08
N TYR A 34 -9.70 5.62 -10.00
CA TYR A 34 -8.39 6.29 -9.93
C TYR A 34 -7.22 5.35 -9.71
N CYS A 35 -7.46 4.13 -9.24
CA CYS A 35 -6.41 3.18 -8.85
C CYS A 35 -6.46 1.88 -9.66
N GLY A 36 -6.51 1.93 -11.00
CA GLY A 36 -6.26 0.77 -11.89
C GLY A 36 -6.73 -0.59 -11.38
N ASP A 37 -5.93 -1.64 -11.56
CA ASP A 37 -6.23 -2.97 -11.02
C ASP A 37 -5.75 -3.10 -9.56
N TRP A 38 -6.27 -2.27 -8.65
CA TRP A 38 -5.94 -2.29 -7.22
C TRP A 38 -6.40 -3.56 -6.49
N ARG A 39 -7.26 -4.38 -7.13
CA ARG A 39 -7.71 -5.66 -6.59
C ARG A 39 -6.68 -6.77 -6.82
N ASN A 40 -6.01 -6.78 -7.98
CA ASN A 40 -5.01 -7.80 -8.31
C ASN A 40 -3.56 -7.32 -8.16
N THR A 41 -3.30 -6.01 -8.14
CA THR A 41 -1.95 -5.47 -8.01
C THR A 41 -1.53 -5.51 -6.54
N PRO A 42 -0.57 -6.37 -6.14
CA PRO A 42 -0.02 -6.29 -4.80
C PRO A 42 0.64 -4.92 -4.63
N LEU A 43 0.26 -4.18 -3.58
CA LEU A 43 0.97 -2.97 -3.21
C LEU A 43 2.47 -3.29 -3.18
N PRO A 44 3.32 -2.53 -3.89
CA PRO A 44 4.74 -2.78 -3.89
C PRO A 44 5.18 -2.83 -2.44
N ARG A 45 5.67 -4.00 -1.99
CA ARG A 45 6.23 -4.12 -0.64
C ARG A 45 7.36 -3.11 -0.60
N ALA A 46 7.21 -2.08 0.23
CA ALA A 46 8.29 -1.12 0.44
C ALA A 46 9.55 -1.93 0.74
N LYS A 47 10.53 -1.89 -0.16
CA LYS A 47 11.83 -2.50 0.10
C LYS A 47 12.36 -1.76 1.31
N ARG A 48 12.53 -2.48 2.40
CA ARG A 48 13.19 -1.96 3.61
C ARG A 48 14.58 -1.53 3.13
N ILE A 49 14.83 -0.23 3.05
CA ILE A 49 16.18 0.27 2.79
C ILE A 49 16.94 -0.02 4.09
N GLU A 50 17.71 -1.09 4.11
CA GLU A 50 18.71 -1.29 5.16
C GLU A 50 19.75 -0.20 4.94
N SER A 51 19.82 0.75 5.87
CA SER A 51 20.87 1.76 5.91
C SER A 51 22.20 1.02 5.99
N ILE A 52 22.92 0.94 4.87
CA ILE A 52 24.31 0.50 4.89
C ILE A 52 25.05 1.60 5.64
N SER A 53 25.36 1.37 6.92
CA SER A 53 26.28 2.22 7.67
C SER A 53 27.68 2.00 7.07
N ARG A 54 27.96 2.70 5.96
CA ARG A 54 29.29 2.75 5.37
C ARG A 54 30.14 3.56 6.33
N ASN A 55 30.88 2.87 7.18
CA ASN A 55 31.96 3.42 7.98
C ASN A 55 33.02 3.96 7.00
N GLU A 56 32.90 5.22 6.60
CA GLU A 56 33.94 5.93 5.85
C GLU A 56 35.12 6.20 6.78
N LYS A 57 36.12 5.32 6.70
CA LYS A 57 37.44 5.54 7.29
C LYS A 57 38.43 5.60 6.13
N GLU A 58 38.92 6.79 5.83
CA GLU A 58 40.32 7.10 5.45
C GLU A 58 40.41 8.53 4.90
N TRP A 59 40.95 9.42 5.72
CA TRP A 59 41.91 10.43 5.26
C TRP A 59 42.98 10.49 6.35
N GLU A 60 44.14 9.87 6.11
CA GLU A 60 45.34 10.21 6.88
C GLU A 60 45.84 11.58 6.41
N GLU A 61 46.14 12.42 7.40
CA GLU A 61 46.62 13.81 7.27
C GLU A 61 48.10 13.88 6.84
#